data_AF-A0A7Y2T540-F1
#
_entry.id   AF-A0A7Y2T540-F1
#
_cell.length_a   1.000
_cell.length_b   1.000
_cell.length_c   1.000
_cell.angle_alpha   90.00
_cell.angle_beta   90.00
_cell.angle_gamma   90.00
#
_symmetry.space_group_name_H-M   'P 1'
#
loop_
_entity.id
_entity.type
_entity.pdbx_description
1 polymer ?
#
loop_
_entity_poly.entity_id
_entity_poly.type
_entity_poly.pdbx_seq_one_letter_code
_entity_poly.pdbx_strand_id
1 'polypeptide(L)'
;MKQTILTLLGTALATQAMLANPADENAKAPLTQQEVAEGIQKHGTGATLLSNEQDELSADVQDLIDEQTDPEIVGLLQQIEVVMGDATDRLEQKHTDGTTIAIETEVIEKIFEAAKKKQQKQGGG
;
A
#
# COMPACT_ATOMS: atom_id res chain seq x y z
N MET A 1 -11.41 -48.50 32.47
CA MET A 1 -11.32 -49.28 31.20
C MET A 1 -12.59 -49.05 30.39
N LYS A 2 -12.46 -48.33 29.26
CA LYS A 2 -13.09 -48.64 27.95
C LYS A 2 -12.74 -47.52 26.97
N GLN A 3 -11.87 -47.89 26.04
CA GLN A 3 -11.57 -47.17 24.81
C GLN A 3 -12.83 -47.12 23.94
N THR A 4 -13.07 -46.04 23.20
CA THR A 4 -13.63 -46.13 21.84
C THR A 4 -13.18 -44.91 21.03
N ILE A 5 -12.21 -45.18 20.16
CA ILE A 5 -11.81 -44.36 19.02
C ILE A 5 -12.97 -44.40 18.01
N LEU A 6 -13.41 -43.25 17.51
CA LEU A 6 -14.31 -43.18 16.36
C LEU A 6 -13.56 -42.50 15.20
N THR A 7 -12.99 -43.34 14.34
CA THR A 7 -12.57 -43.01 12.99
C THR A 7 -13.69 -43.42 12.02
N LEU A 8 -13.65 -42.86 10.81
CA LEU A 8 -14.56 -42.99 9.64
C LEU A 8 -15.59 -41.85 9.57
N LEU A 9 -15.66 -41.09 8.49
CA LEU A 9 -15.76 -41.57 7.11
C LEU A 9 -15.25 -40.49 6.13
N GLY A 10 -14.38 -40.88 5.22
CA GLY A 10 -14.10 -40.07 4.03
C GLY A 10 -15.27 -40.16 3.06
N THR A 11 -15.67 -39.01 2.52
CA THR A 11 -16.41 -38.91 1.26
C THR A 11 -15.75 -37.83 0.43
N ALA A 12 -14.86 -38.25 -0.47
CA ALA A 12 -14.67 -37.57 -1.73
C ALA A 12 -16.02 -37.61 -2.46
N LEU A 13 -16.51 -36.48 -2.96
CA LEU A 13 -17.18 -36.43 -4.25
C LEU A 13 -17.39 -34.99 -4.73
N ALA A 14 -17.16 -34.84 -6.03
CA ALA A 14 -17.71 -33.83 -6.93
C ALA A 14 -17.16 -32.39 -6.81
N THR A 15 -16.02 -32.21 -7.47
CA THR A 15 -15.76 -31.07 -8.35
C THR A 15 -17.05 -30.54 -9.00
N GLN A 16 -17.57 -29.41 -8.52
CA GLN A 16 -18.48 -28.58 -9.32
C GLN A 16 -17.65 -27.86 -10.37
N ALA A 17 -17.52 -28.48 -11.54
CA ALA A 17 -17.29 -27.74 -12.77
C ALA A 17 -18.54 -26.88 -13.01
N MET A 18 -18.53 -25.67 -12.49
CA MET A 18 -19.45 -24.62 -12.92
C MET A 18 -19.16 -24.36 -14.41
N LEU A 19 -20.18 -24.64 -15.22
CA LEU A 19 -20.34 -24.36 -16.64
C LEU A 19 -19.41 -23.26 -17.16
N ALA A 20 -18.26 -23.67 -17.70
CA ALA A 20 -17.45 -22.81 -18.53
C ALA A 20 -18.24 -22.50 -19.81
N ASN A 21 -18.59 -21.22 -20.00
CA ASN A 21 -19.03 -20.70 -21.28
C ASN A 21 -17.90 -20.95 -22.30
N PRO A 22 -18.12 -21.67 -23.41
CA PRO A 22 -17.06 -22.05 -24.35
C PRO A 22 -16.53 -20.90 -25.22
N ALA A 23 -16.69 -19.65 -24.78
CA ALA A 23 -16.29 -18.45 -25.52
C ALA A 23 -15.33 -17.59 -24.70
N ASP A 24 -14.20 -18.17 -24.29
CA ASP A 24 -12.97 -17.40 -24.12
C ASP A 24 -11.77 -18.35 -24.16
N GLU A 25 -11.18 -18.50 -25.34
CA GLU A 25 -10.01 -19.35 -25.59
C GLU A 25 -8.76 -18.86 -24.83
N ASN A 26 -8.87 -17.66 -24.22
CA ASN A 26 -7.87 -17.01 -23.37
C ASN A 26 -8.28 -16.94 -21.89
N ALA A 27 -9.37 -17.60 -21.47
CA ALA A 27 -9.74 -17.64 -20.04
C ALA A 27 -8.67 -18.41 -19.24
N LYS A 28 -7.85 -17.65 -18.49
CA LYS A 28 -6.92 -18.22 -17.53
C LYS A 28 -7.69 -19.07 -16.52
N ALA A 29 -7.18 -20.27 -16.22
CA ALA A 29 -7.78 -21.13 -15.21
C ALA A 29 -7.95 -20.36 -13.88
N PRO A 30 -9.03 -20.62 -13.11
CA PRO A 30 -9.22 -20.01 -11.80
C PRO A 30 -7.99 -20.26 -10.89
N LEU A 31 -7.61 -19.24 -10.12
CA LEU A 31 -6.52 -19.37 -9.15
C LEU A 31 -6.83 -20.48 -8.13
N THR A 32 -5.81 -21.27 -7.82
CA THR A 32 -5.84 -22.22 -6.72
C THR A 32 -5.82 -21.51 -5.36
N GLN A 33 -6.25 -22.19 -4.30
CA GLN A 33 -6.17 -21.63 -2.94
C GLN A 33 -4.74 -21.32 -2.52
N GLN A 34 -3.76 -22.10 -3.00
CA GLN A 34 -2.35 -21.84 -2.75
C GLN A 34 -1.90 -20.52 -3.41
N GLU A 35 -2.23 -20.31 -4.69
CA GLU A 35 -1.88 -19.07 -5.40
C GLU A 35 -2.53 -17.83 -4.76
N VAL A 36 -3.76 -17.96 -4.24
CA VAL A 36 -4.42 -16.88 -3.49
C VAL A 36 -3.67 -16.56 -2.19
N ALA A 37 -3.27 -17.59 -1.43
CA ALA A 37 -2.52 -17.40 -0.17
C ALA A 37 -1.15 -16.74 -0.42
N GLU A 38 -0.43 -17.18 -1.45
CA GLU A 38 0.83 -16.58 -1.89
C GLU A 38 0.64 -15.13 -2.33
N GLY A 39 -0.45 -14.83 -3.06
CA GLY A 39 -0.80 -13.48 -3.48
C GLY A 39 -1.05 -12.53 -2.30
N ILE A 40 -1.79 -12.98 -1.28
CA ILE A 40 -2.05 -12.20 -0.06
C ILE A 40 -0.75 -11.94 0.72
N GLN A 41 0.10 -12.96 0.84
CA GLN A 41 1.38 -12.81 1.52
C GLN A 41 2.29 -11.82 0.79
N LYS A 42 2.38 -11.94 -0.54
CA LYS A 42 3.19 -11.03 -1.37
C LYS A 42 2.68 -9.60 -1.30
N HIS A 43 1.36 -9.39 -1.35
CA HIS A 43 0.76 -8.06 -1.18
C HIS A 43 1.09 -7.47 0.18
N GLY A 44 0.93 -8.25 1.27
CA GLY A 44 1.28 -7.81 2.61
C GLY A 44 2.75 -7.42 2.74
N THR A 45 3.67 -8.24 2.20
CA THR A 45 5.10 -7.91 2.19
C THR A 45 5.38 -6.64 1.39
N GLY A 46 4.75 -6.47 0.23
CA GLY A 46 4.90 -5.27 -0.60
C GLY A 46 4.41 -4.00 0.11
N ALA A 47 3.25 -4.07 0.75
CA ALA A 47 2.69 -2.93 1.49
C ALA A 47 3.59 -2.52 2.67
N THR A 48 4.14 -3.49 3.42
CA THR A 48 5.09 -3.20 4.49
C THR A 48 6.40 -2.58 3.97
N LEU A 49 6.94 -3.08 2.86
CA LEU A 49 8.14 -2.49 2.27
C LEU A 49 7.90 -1.03 1.85
N LEU A 50 6.79 -0.77 1.16
CA LEU A 50 6.42 0.57 0.73
C LEU A 50 6.19 1.51 1.93
N SER A 51 5.60 0.99 3.01
CA SER A 51 5.44 1.74 4.27
C SER A 51 6.79 2.19 4.86
N ASN A 52 7.78 1.29 4.88
CA ASN A 52 9.11 1.63 5.37
C ASN A 52 9.81 2.67 4.47
N GLU A 53 9.62 2.58 3.15
CA GLU A 53 10.13 3.58 2.21
C GLU A 53 9.49 4.97 2.42
N GLN A 54 8.19 5.02 2.77
CA GLN A 54 7.51 6.27 3.13
C GLN A 54 8.02 6.84 4.46
N ASP A 55 8.30 6.00 5.45
CA ASP A 55 8.90 6.42 6.73
C ASP A 55 10.31 7.02 6.53
N GLU A 56 11.15 6.38 5.71
CA GLU A 56 12.47 6.92 5.34
C GLU A 56 12.36 8.27 4.62
N LEU A 57 11.45 8.39 3.65
CA LEU A 57 11.23 9.66 2.96
C LEU A 57 10.65 10.74 3.90
N SER A 58 9.86 10.35 4.91
CA SER A 58 9.35 11.28 5.92
C SER A 58 10.48 11.81 6.80
N ALA A 59 11.48 10.98 7.11
CA ALA A 59 12.68 11.42 7.80
C ALA A 59 13.47 12.44 6.95
N ASP A 60 13.61 12.21 5.64
CA ASP A 60 14.22 13.20 4.73
C ASP A 60 13.45 14.54 4.73
N VAL A 61 12.12 14.51 4.86
CA VAL A 61 11.31 15.74 4.97
C VAL A 61 11.57 16.45 6.30
N GLN A 62 11.75 15.72 7.40
CA GLN A 62 12.13 16.33 8.69
C GLN A 62 13.49 17.01 8.62
N ASP A 63 14.49 16.37 7.98
CA ASP A 63 15.80 16.99 7.76
C ASP A 63 15.66 18.28 6.91
N LEU A 64 14.82 18.26 5.87
CA LEU A 64 14.53 19.46 5.07
C LEU A 64 13.83 20.57 5.87
N ILE A 65 12.99 20.23 6.84
CA ILE A 65 12.34 21.18 7.75
C ILE A 65 13.40 21.86 8.62
N ASP A 66 14.31 21.08 9.22
CA ASP A 66 15.35 21.58 10.13
C ASP A 66 16.35 22.50 9.42
N GLU A 67 16.65 22.24 8.15
CA GLU A 67 17.53 23.08 7.33
C GLU A 67 16.85 24.36 6.79
N GLN A 68 15.52 24.41 6.79
CA GLN A 68 14.78 25.50 6.17
C GLN A 68 14.61 26.70 7.12
N THR A 69 14.85 27.89 6.59
CA THR A 69 14.69 29.15 7.35
C THR A 69 13.48 29.97 6.92
N ASP A 70 12.91 29.67 5.74
CA ASP A 70 11.71 30.33 5.27
C ASP A 70 10.45 29.72 5.92
N PRO A 71 9.70 30.47 6.76
CA PRO A 71 8.60 29.92 7.53
C PRO A 71 7.42 29.43 6.66
N GLU A 72 7.28 29.97 5.45
CA GLU A 72 6.25 29.53 4.52
C GLU A 72 6.60 28.18 3.90
N ILE A 73 7.89 27.96 3.57
CA ILE A 73 8.36 26.67 3.08
C ILE A 73 8.33 25.62 4.19
N VAL A 74 8.73 25.98 5.43
CA VAL A 74 8.59 25.10 6.61
C VAL A 74 7.15 24.63 6.78
N GLY A 75 6.17 25.55 6.70
CA GLY A 75 4.75 25.19 6.83
C GLY A 75 4.24 24.27 5.72
N LEU A 76 4.82 24.32 4.52
CA LEU A 76 4.48 23.37 3.43
C LEU A 76 5.11 22.00 3.69
N LEU A 77 6.37 21.95 4.13
CA LEU A 77 7.05 20.70 4.48
C LEU A 77 6.37 19.96 5.65
N GLN A 78 5.92 20.69 6.67
CA GLN A 78 5.16 20.11 7.79
C GLN A 78 3.82 19.49 7.32
N GLN A 79 3.16 20.08 6.32
CA GLN A 79 1.95 19.48 5.76
C GLN A 79 2.25 18.22 4.95
N ILE A 80 3.38 18.18 4.24
CA ILE A 80 3.85 16.99 3.53
C ILE A 80 4.06 15.85 4.54
N GLU A 81 4.76 16.11 5.64
CA GLU A 81 5.02 15.13 6.70
C GLU A 81 3.72 14.53 7.27
N VAL A 82 2.72 15.35 7.58
CA VAL A 82 1.43 14.87 8.10
C VAL A 82 0.73 13.92 7.12
N VAL A 83 0.67 14.29 5.84
CA VAL A 83 -0.01 13.47 4.82
C VAL A 83 0.79 12.19 4.53
N MET A 84 2.12 12.26 4.60
CA MET A 84 2.98 11.07 4.50
C MET A 84 2.75 10.11 5.66
N GLY A 85 2.58 10.60 6.89
CA GLY A 85 2.20 9.78 8.04
C GLY A 85 0.88 9.04 7.80
N ASP A 86 -0.13 9.72 7.27
CA ASP A 86 -1.41 9.09 6.91
C ASP A 86 -1.26 8.00 5.84
N ALA A 87 -0.34 8.17 4.87
CA ALA A 87 -0.04 7.16 3.85
C ALA A 87 0.64 5.93 4.48
N THR A 88 1.68 6.15 5.30
CA THR A 88 2.41 5.11 6.03
C THR A 88 1.46 4.27 6.88
N ASP A 89 0.64 4.90 7.72
CA ASP A 89 -0.33 4.22 8.59
C ASP A 89 -1.25 3.27 7.82
N ARG A 90 -1.67 3.66 6.60
CA ARG A 90 -2.52 2.83 5.74
C ARG A 90 -1.75 1.67 5.12
N LEU A 91 -0.52 1.91 4.70
CA LEU A 91 0.35 0.88 4.12
C LEU A 91 0.73 -0.19 5.14
N GLU A 92 1.00 0.18 6.39
CA GLU A 92 1.21 -0.78 7.49
C GLU A 92 0.00 -1.70 7.70
N GLN A 93 -1.20 -1.14 7.53
CA GLN A 93 -2.46 -1.88 7.59
C GLN A 93 -2.77 -2.65 6.30
N LYS A 94 -1.88 -2.61 5.30
CA LYS A 94 -2.04 -3.25 3.98
C LYS A 94 -3.21 -2.67 3.19
N HIS A 95 -3.63 -1.46 3.51
CA HIS A 95 -4.64 -0.75 2.74
C HIS A 95 -3.97 -0.06 1.56
N THR A 96 -4.16 -0.60 0.36
CA THR A 96 -3.64 -0.05 -0.90
C THR A 96 -4.78 0.31 -1.86
N ASP A 97 -5.95 0.65 -1.31
CA ASP A 97 -7.13 1.04 -2.07
C ASP A 97 -7.03 2.49 -2.56
N GLY A 98 -8.06 2.96 -3.28
CA GLY A 98 -8.08 4.31 -3.87
C GLY A 98 -7.89 5.44 -2.86
N THR A 99 -8.20 5.23 -1.58
CA THR A 99 -7.94 6.22 -0.52
C THR A 99 -6.45 6.41 -0.31
N THR A 100 -5.69 5.31 -0.24
CA THR A 100 -4.22 5.36 -0.08
C THR A 100 -3.58 6.05 -1.28
N ILE A 101 -4.05 5.72 -2.50
CA ILE A 101 -3.57 6.37 -3.73
C ILE A 101 -3.86 7.88 -3.74
N ALA A 102 -5.04 8.29 -3.26
CA ALA A 102 -5.40 9.70 -3.17
C ALA A 102 -4.50 10.46 -2.19
N ILE A 103 -4.18 9.87 -1.03
CA ILE A 103 -3.27 10.45 -0.04
C ILE A 103 -1.87 10.58 -0.63
N GLU A 104 -1.32 9.54 -1.28
CA GLU A 104 -0.01 9.63 -1.96
C GLU A 104 -0.01 10.69 -3.07
N THR A 105 -1.13 10.86 -3.79
CA THR A 105 -1.27 11.93 -4.78
C THR A 105 -1.21 13.30 -4.13
N GLU A 106 -1.88 13.48 -2.99
CA GLU A 106 -1.82 14.71 -2.21
C GLU A 106 -0.39 15.02 -1.71
N VAL A 107 0.37 14.00 -1.27
CA VAL A 107 1.80 14.16 -0.92
C VAL A 107 2.57 14.75 -2.10
N ILE A 108 2.42 14.18 -3.30
CA ILE A 108 3.10 14.63 -4.52
C ILE A 108 2.73 16.08 -4.86
N GLU A 109 1.44 16.43 -4.79
CA GLU A 109 0.96 17.78 -5.06
C GLU A 109 1.56 18.80 -4.08
N LYS A 110 1.61 18.49 -2.79
CA LYS A 110 2.21 19.37 -1.78
C LYS A 110 3.72 19.52 -1.95
N ILE A 111 4.43 18.45 -2.29
CA ILE A 111 5.86 18.52 -2.64
C ILE A 111 6.07 19.48 -3.81
N PHE A 112 5.24 19.36 -4.86
CA PHE A 112 5.32 20.26 -6.01
C PHE A 112 5.05 21.72 -5.63
N GLU A 113 4.06 21.99 -4.78
CA GLU A 113 3.78 23.33 -4.27
C GLU A 113 4.96 23.91 -3.47
N ALA A 114 5.56 23.13 -2.57
CA ALA A 114 6.73 23.51 -1.79
C ALA A 114 7.93 23.82 -2.69
N ALA A 115 8.19 22.98 -3.69
CA ALA A 115 9.28 23.17 -4.65
C ALA A 115 9.07 24.45 -5.49
N LYS A 116 7.85 24.68 -5.98
CA LYS A 116 7.49 25.90 -6.74
C LYS A 116 7.69 27.15 -5.88
N LYS A 117 7.28 27.12 -4.62
CA LYS A 117 7.46 28.25 -3.69
C LYS A 117 8.94 28.55 -3.47
N LYS A 118 9.76 27.52 -3.24
CA LYS A 118 11.22 27.65 -3.09
C LYS A 118 11.86 28.27 -4.34
N GLN A 119 11.47 27.83 -5.53
CA GLN A 119 11.98 28.38 -6.79
C GLN A 119 11.65 29.87 -6.97
N GLN A 120 10.41 30.28 -6.66
CA GLN A 120 9.99 31.68 -6.74
C GLN A 120 10.83 32.59 -5.83
N LYS A 121 11.21 32.12 -4.64
CA LYS A 121 12.02 32.90 -3.70
C LYS A 121 13.50 32.95 -4.07
N GLN A 122 14.02 31.95 -4.79
CA GLN A 122 15.42 31.93 -5.26
C GLN A 122 15.65 32.73 -6.55
N GLY A 123 14.62 32.93 -7.38
CA GLY A 123 14.71 33.66 -8.66
C GLY A 123 14.52 35.18 -8.58
N GLY A 124 14.37 35.76 -7.38
CA GLY A 124 14.04 37.17 -7.16
C GLY A 124 15.23 38.07 -6.77
N GLY A 125 16.46 37.69 -7.15
CA GLY A 125 17.68 38.48 -6.93
C GLY A 125 17.94 39.52 -8.01
#